data_AF-A0A330L7K3-F1
#
_entry.id   AF-A0A330L7K3-F1
#
_cell.length_a   1.000
_cell.length_b   1.000
_cell.length_c   1.000
_cell.angle_alpha   90.00
_cell.angle_beta   90.00
_cell.angle_gamma   90.00
#
_symmetry.space_group_name_H-M   'P 1'
#
loop_
_entity.id
_entity.type
_entity.pdbx_description
1 polymer ?
#
loop_
_entity_poly.entity_id
_entity_poly.type
_entity_poly.pdbx_seq_one_letter_code
_entity_poly.pdbx_strand_id
1 'polypeptide(L)' 'MKTFGVGLLAAILGYVVGLFGTMAAIELFSSNTHDKSMEAAMTSAFVGGPLIAITSVIAILAIRRQRNS' A
#
# COMPACT_ATOMS: atom_id res chain seq x y z
N MET A 1 -20.35 10.21 6.94
CA MET A 1 -19.08 10.61 6.28
C MET A 1 -17.81 10.28 7.08
N LYS A 2 -17.80 10.26 8.42
CA LYS A 2 -16.58 10.01 9.22
C LYS A 2 -15.87 8.68 8.92
N THR A 3 -16.61 7.59 8.73
CA THR A 3 -16.03 6.28 8.39
C THR A 3 -15.40 6.28 7.00
N PHE A 4 -16.08 6.89 6.03
CA PHE A 4 -15.55 7.07 4.68
C PHE A 4 -14.25 7.87 4.69
N GLY A 5 -14.20 9.01 5.39
CA GLY A 5 -13.00 9.84 5.48
C GLY A 5 -11.82 9.11 6.10
N VAL A 6 -12.05 8.30 7.13
CA VAL A 6 -10.98 7.49 7.74
C VAL A 6 -10.54 6.34 6.83
N GLY A 7 -11.46 5.70 6.12
CA GLY A 7 -11.12 4.69 5.11
C GLY A 7 -10.28 5.28 3.99
N LEU A 8 -10.67 6.45 3.46
CA LEU A 8 -9.91 7.14 2.42
C LEU A 8 -8.51 7.53 2.89
N LEU A 9 -8.39 8.07 4.11
CA LEU A 9 -7.08 8.39 4.68
C LEU A 9 -6.20 7.13 4.83
N ALA A 10 -6.77 6.03 5.31
CA ALA A 10 -6.07 4.75 5.41
C ALA A 10 -5.64 4.22 4.04
N ALA A 11 -6.47 4.38 3.00
CA ALA A 11 -6.11 4.00 1.63
C ALA A 11 -4.93 4.82 1.10
N ILE A 12 -4.95 6.14 1.30
CA ILE A 12 -3.87 7.05 0.85
C ILE A 12 -2.56 6.70 1.57
N LEU A 13 -2.59 6.59 2.89
CA LEU A 13 -1.40 6.26 3.68
C LEU A 13 -0.89 4.85 3.34
N GLY A 14 -1.79 3.88 3.22
CA GLY A 14 -1.45 2.53 2.81
C GLY A 14 -0.82 2.48 1.41
N TYR A 15 -1.36 3.26 0.45
CA TYR A 15 -0.79 3.36 -0.88
C TYR A 15 0.65 3.89 -0.85
N VAL A 16 0.88 4.97 -0.11
CA VAL A 16 2.22 5.59 0.03
C VAL A 16 3.20 4.60 0.65
N VAL A 17 2.80 3.90 1.72
CA VAL A 17 3.63 2.87 2.37
C VAL A 17 3.90 1.70 1.42
N GLY A 18 2.90 1.22 0.69
CA GLY A 18 3.06 0.14 -0.28
C GLY A 18 3.95 0.53 -1.45
N LEU A 19 3.82 1.76 -1.96
CA LEU A 19 4.64 2.27 -3.05
C LEU A 19 6.12 2.29 -2.62
N PHE A 20 6.45 3.02 -1.55
CA PHE A 20 7.85 3.13 -1.13
C PHE A 20 8.41 1.82 -0.57
N GLY A 21 7.59 1.04 0.14
CA GLY A 21 7.97 -0.26 0.67
C GLY A 21 8.30 -1.27 -0.44
N THR A 22 7.47 -1.35 -1.49
CA THR A 22 7.73 -2.23 -2.63
C THR A 22 8.89 -1.73 -3.48
N MET A 23 9.05 -0.42 -3.68
CA MET A 23 10.25 0.12 -4.35
C MET A 23 11.53 -0.31 -3.61
N ALA A 24 11.59 -0.09 -2.28
CA ALA A 24 12.75 -0.47 -1.49
C ALA A 24 13.01 -1.99 -1.52
N ALA A 25 11.96 -2.81 -1.48
CA ALA A 25 12.10 -4.25 -1.59
C ALA A 25 12.69 -4.67 -2.95
N ILE A 26 12.25 -4.05 -4.04
CA ILE A 26 12.79 -4.34 -5.39
C ILE A 26 14.25 -3.89 -5.50
N GLU A 27 14.60 -2.71 -4.98
CA GLU A 27 15.98 -2.23 -4.97
C GLU A 27 16.93 -3.20 -4.24
N LEU A 28 16.49 -3.71 -3.09
CA LEU A 28 17.27 -4.60 -2.23
C LEU A 28 17.34 -6.04 -2.74
N PHE A 29 16.25 -6.58 -3.31
CA PHE A 29 16.12 -8.02 -3.56
C PHE A 29 16.03 -8.40 -5.04
N SER A 30 15.73 -7.46 -5.96
CA SER A 30 15.62 -7.81 -7.39
C SER A 30 17.00 -8.03 -8.01
N SER A 31 17.15 -9.14 -8.72
CA SER A 31 18.35 -9.45 -9.51
C SER A 31 18.30 -8.86 -10.92
N ASN A 32 17.22 -8.18 -11.31
CA ASN A 32 17.11 -7.54 -12.62
C ASN A 32 18.14 -6.40 -12.72
N THR A 33 19.12 -6.54 -13.59
CA THR A 33 20.18 -5.53 -13.82
C THR A 33 19.91 -4.65 -15.03
N HIS A 34 18.96 -5.02 -15.89
CA HIS A 34 18.68 -4.29 -17.13
C HIS A 34 17.73 -3.12 -16.86
N ASP A 35 16.58 -3.38 -16.22
CA ASP A 35 15.49 -2.40 -16.10
C ASP A 35 14.91 -2.31 -14.68
N LYS A 36 15.77 -2.41 -13.65
CA LYS A 36 15.35 -2.42 -12.24
C LYS A 36 14.52 -1.19 -11.85
N SER A 37 14.89 -0.01 -12.33
CA SER A 37 14.17 1.23 -12.01
C SER A 37 12.75 1.23 -12.56
N MET A 38 12.54 0.69 -13.77
CA MET A 38 11.22 0.53 -14.37
C MET A 38 10.39 -0.52 -13.64
N GLU A 39 10.99 -1.66 -13.29
CA GLU A 39 10.36 -2.70 -12.46
C GLU A 39 9.90 -2.11 -11.11
N ALA A 40 10.79 -1.39 -10.42
CA ALA A 40 10.50 -0.74 -9.15
C ALA A 40 9.35 0.24 -9.27
N ALA A 41 9.36 1.14 -10.26
CA ALA A 41 8.31 2.14 -10.46
C ALA A 41 6.96 1.49 -10.78
N MET A 42 6.91 0.57 -11.75
CA MET A 42 5.66 -0.02 -12.21
C MET A 42 5.05 -0.96 -11.16
N THR A 43 5.86 -1.81 -10.56
CA THR A 43 5.37 -2.79 -9.57
C THR A 43 4.91 -2.10 -8.29
N SER A 44 5.67 -1.11 -7.81
CA SER A 44 5.27 -0.36 -6.63
C SER A 44 4.01 0.48 -6.85
N ALA A 45 3.87 1.15 -8.00
CA ALA A 45 2.72 2.02 -8.26
C ALA A 45 1.42 1.25 -8.54
N PHE A 46 1.50 0.11 -9.24
CA PHE A 46 0.32 -0.62 -9.72
C PHE A 46 0.01 -1.90 -8.94
N VAL A 47 0.95 -2.41 -8.13
CA VAL A 47 0.75 -3.63 -7.33
C VAL A 47 0.96 -3.35 -5.84
N GLY A 48 2.17 -2.90 -5.46
CA GLY A 48 2.53 -2.65 -4.06
C GLY A 48 1.63 -1.64 -3.36
N GLY A 49 1.51 -0.44 -3.93
CA GLY A 49 0.65 0.63 -3.44
C GLY A 49 -0.81 0.18 -3.30
N PRO A 50 -1.48 -0.28 -4.38
CA PRO A 50 -2.87 -0.71 -4.30
C PRO A 50 -3.12 -1.84 -3.30
N LEU A 51 -2.24 -2.84 -3.21
CA LEU A 51 -2.39 -3.94 -2.24
C LEU A 51 -2.32 -3.44 -0.79
N ILE A 52 -1.36 -2.60 -0.46
CA ILE A 52 -1.25 -2.05 0.90
C ILE A 52 -2.37 -1.05 1.21
N ALA A 53 -2.84 -0.28 0.22
CA ALA A 53 -4.00 0.59 0.37
C ALA A 53 -5.26 -0.21 0.75
N ILE A 54 -5.56 -1.29 0.00
CA ILE A 54 -6.73 -2.14 0.24
C ILE A 54 -6.65 -2.81 1.61
N THR A 55 -5.52 -3.42 1.93
CA THR A 55 -5.33 -4.09 3.24
C THR A 55 -5.42 -3.11 4.40
N SER A 56 -4.92 -1.87 4.24
CA SER A 56 -5.05 -0.81 5.25
C SER A 56 -6.50 -0.39 5.49
N VAL A 57 -7.31 -0.28 4.42
CA VAL A 57 -8.75 -0.01 4.54
C VAL A 57 -9.45 -1.15 5.27
N ILE A 58 -9.18 -2.40 4.90
CA ILE A 58 -9.77 -3.57 5.55
C ILE A 58 -9.40 -3.59 7.04
N ALA A 59 -8.13 -3.38 7.37
CA ALA A 59 -7.64 -3.36 8.74
C ALA A 59 -8.33 -2.27 9.58
N ILE A 60 -8.41 -1.03 9.09
CA ILE A 60 -9.02 0.05 9.87
C ILE A 60 -10.52 -0.13 10.06
N LEU A 61 -11.22 -0.71 9.08
CA LEU A 61 -12.65 -1.03 9.21
C LEU A 61 -12.88 -2.18 10.20
N ALA A 62 -12.03 -3.21 10.17
CA ALA A 62 -12.10 -4.33 11.12
C ALA A 62 -11.87 -3.85 12.57
N ILE A 63 -10.84 -3.05 12.81
CA ILE A 63 -10.54 -2.48 14.14
C ILE A 63 -11.70 -1.62 14.63
N ARG A 64 -12.28 -0.79 13.75
CA ARG A 64 -13.42 0.05 14.11
C ARG A 64 -14.67 -0.75 14.43
N ARG A 65 -14.94 -1.82 13.68
CA ARG A 65 -16.06 -2.72 13.96
C ARG A 65 -15.94 -3.35 15.35
N GLN A 66 -14.75 -3.82 15.72
CA GLN A 66 -14.48 -4.41 17.04
C GLN A 66 -14.68 -3.40 18.18
N ARG A 67 -14.28 -2.14 18.00
CA ARG A 67 -14.45 -1.08 19.00
C ARG A 67 -15.91 -0.65 19.23
N ASN A 68 -16.79 -0.98 18.30
CA ASN A 68 -18.20 -0.61 18.32
C ASN A 68 -19.13 -1.77 18.73
N SER A 69 -18.57 -2.97 18.99
CA SER A 69 -19.28 -4.15 19.51
C SER A 69 -19.10 -4.23 21.02
#